data_AF-A0A1S1U6V4-F1
#
_entry.id   AF-A0A1S1U6V4-F1
#
_cell.length_a   1.000
_cell.length_b   1.000
_cell.length_c   1.000
_cell.angle_alpha   90.00
_cell.angle_beta   90.00
_cell.angle_gamma   90.00
#
_symmetry.space_group_name_H-M   'P 1'
#
loop_
_entity.id
_entity.type
_entity.pdbx_description
1 polymer ?
#
loop_
_entity_poly.entity_id
_entity_poly.type
_entity_poly.pdbx_seq_one_letter_code
_entity_poly.pdbx_strand_id
1 'polypeptide(L)'
;MVEEKLINWQPLIRACKSLNWPWRLLAGVSILGIIVELGYFAFYAIPWPKFGVAEWAYWVAAIGTTGTLIGTLWIATSENRRRRNDASAVARLTAAAMYFQHLHNQANANFALHCLKVANNHELLALKGMEHILILTKNAHRLLAKVNQWTPTELLRLAPLHGDCAAQLAAAHGRIGSTMSLLSDIEESSQNQASFFEHLSTNCTVLESAVQQLQSTSRIFETVIDNS
;
A
#
# COMPACT_ATOMS: atom_id res chain seq x y z
N MET A 1 1.06 -18.99 32.83
CA MET A 1 1.31 -18.32 31.54
C MET A 1 0.35 -18.95 30.54
N VAL A 2 -0.85 -18.38 30.42
CA VAL A 2 -1.94 -18.91 29.59
C VAL A 2 -1.87 -18.16 28.27
N GLU A 3 -1.42 -18.82 27.21
CA GLU A 3 -1.58 -18.30 25.85
C GLU A 3 -3.07 -18.32 25.52
N GLU A 4 -3.70 -17.16 25.77
CA GLU A 4 -5.06 -16.89 25.34
C GLU A 4 -5.07 -16.92 23.80
N LYS A 5 -5.55 -18.03 23.22
CA LYS A 5 -5.80 -18.15 21.79
C LYS A 5 -6.88 -17.14 21.41
N LEU A 6 -6.47 -15.90 21.15
CA LEU A 6 -7.31 -14.89 20.53
C LEU A 6 -7.84 -15.50 19.23
N ILE A 7 -9.13 -15.79 19.22
CA ILE A 7 -9.83 -16.33 18.05
C ILE A 7 -9.56 -15.36 16.90
N ASN A 8 -8.90 -15.85 15.85
CA ASN A 8 -8.57 -15.04 14.70
C ASN A 8 -9.84 -14.78 13.89
N TRP A 9 -10.54 -13.69 14.18
CA TRP A 9 -11.77 -13.28 13.50
C TRP A 9 -11.53 -12.68 12.10
N GLN A 10 -10.28 -12.47 11.68
CA GLN A 10 -9.93 -11.90 10.37
C GLN A 10 -10.55 -12.62 9.16
N PRO A 11 -10.66 -13.97 9.11
CA PRO A 11 -11.27 -14.66 7.98
C PRO A 11 -12.77 -14.37 7.89
N LEU A 12 -13.46 -14.37 9.04
CA LEU A 12 -14.89 -14.13 9.15
C LEU A 12 -15.25 -12.69 8.76
N ILE A 13 -14.44 -11.72 9.22
CA ILE A 13 -14.60 -10.30 8.84
C ILE A 13 -14.37 -10.12 7.34
N ARG A 14 -13.39 -10.82 6.73
CA ARG A 14 -13.16 -10.78 5.29
C ARG A 14 -14.33 -11.38 4.51
N ALA A 15 -14.86 -12.52 4.94
CA ALA A 15 -16.04 -13.15 4.33
C ALA A 15 -17.30 -12.25 4.41
N CYS A 16 -17.52 -11.55 5.53
CA CYS A 16 -18.61 -10.58 5.65
C CYS A 16 -18.41 -9.30 4.82
N LYS A 17 -17.18 -8.99 4.40
CA LYS A 17 -16.88 -7.85 3.51
C LYS A 17 -17.04 -8.19 2.04
N SER A 18 -16.82 -9.44 1.64
CA SER A 18 -17.03 -9.90 0.26
C SER A 18 -18.50 -10.17 -0.07
N LEU A 19 -19.40 -10.17 0.92
CA LEU A 19 -20.81 -10.45 0.75
C LEU A 19 -21.55 -9.24 0.16
N ASN A 20 -22.36 -9.45 -0.89
CA ASN A 20 -23.13 -8.39 -1.54
C ASN A 20 -24.04 -7.67 -0.52
N TRP A 21 -24.26 -6.37 -0.74
CA TRP A 21 -25.10 -5.52 0.12
C TRP A 21 -26.44 -6.15 0.58
N PRO A 22 -27.25 -6.81 -0.28
CA PRO A 22 -28.50 -7.44 0.17
C PRO A 22 -28.30 -8.52 1.25
N TRP A 23 -27.23 -9.31 1.15
CA TRP A 23 -26.96 -10.36 2.13
C TRP A 23 -26.49 -9.82 3.49
N ARG A 24 -25.84 -8.66 3.50
CA ARG A 24 -25.44 -7.98 4.74
C ARG A 24 -26.67 -7.49 5.52
N LEU A 25 -27.68 -7.00 4.80
CA LEU A 25 -28.95 -6.63 5.41
C LEU A 25 -29.67 -7.85 5.97
N LEU A 26 -29.77 -8.94 5.20
CA LEU A 26 -30.39 -10.17 5.68
C LEU A 26 -29.70 -10.71 6.94
N ALA A 27 -28.37 -10.79 6.95
CA ALA A 27 -27.63 -11.21 8.13
C ALA A 27 -27.87 -10.29 9.35
N GLY A 28 -27.91 -8.97 9.14
CA GLY A 28 -28.23 -8.01 10.19
C GLY A 28 -29.63 -8.19 10.76
N VAL A 29 -30.64 -8.38 9.90
CA VAL A 29 -32.03 -8.63 10.30
C VAL A 29 -32.16 -9.95 11.05
N SER A 30 -31.50 -11.02 10.60
CA SER A 30 -31.52 -12.31 11.29
C SER A 30 -30.90 -12.23 12.69
N ILE A 31 -29.77 -11.53 12.86
CA ILE A 31 -29.16 -11.32 14.18
C ILE A 31 -30.11 -10.55 15.11
N LEU A 32 -30.75 -9.49 14.60
CA LEU A 32 -31.75 -8.74 15.37
C LEU A 32 -32.93 -9.63 15.77
N GLY A 33 -33.41 -10.49 14.87
CA GLY A 33 -34.47 -11.47 15.15
C GLY A 33 -34.08 -12.41 16.30
N ILE A 34 -32.88 -12.99 16.25
CA ILE A 34 -32.37 -13.89 17.31
C ILE A 34 -32.27 -13.15 18.65
N ILE A 35 -31.80 -11.90 18.67
CA ILE A 35 -31.71 -11.09 19.89
C ILE A 35 -33.11 -10.84 20.48
N VAL A 36 -34.10 -10.52 19.63
CA VAL A 36 -35.49 -10.30 20.05
C VAL A 36 -36.10 -11.58 20.61
N GLU A 37 -35.90 -12.73 19.95
CA GLU A 37 -36.39 -14.03 20.42
C GLU A 37 -35.75 -14.43 21.75
N LEU A 38 -34.44 -14.30 21.89
CA LEU A 38 -33.74 -14.55 23.16
C LEU A 38 -34.23 -13.61 24.26
N GLY A 39 -34.45 -12.33 23.95
CA GLY A 39 -35.01 -11.36 24.88
C GLY A 39 -36.43 -11.72 25.31
N TYR A 40 -37.28 -12.15 24.37
CA TYR A 40 -38.63 -12.62 24.63
C TYR A 40 -38.61 -13.86 25.54
N PHE A 41 -37.84 -14.89 25.19
CA PHE A 41 -37.72 -16.10 26.02
C PHE A 41 -37.17 -15.79 27.42
N ALA A 42 -36.13 -14.95 27.51
CA ALA A 42 -35.59 -14.52 28.79
C ALA A 42 -36.64 -13.77 29.63
N PHE A 43 -37.44 -12.91 29.01
CA PHE A 43 -38.52 -12.20 29.68
C PHE A 43 -39.54 -13.15 30.31
N TYR A 44 -39.97 -14.21 29.60
CA TYR A 44 -40.93 -15.17 30.15
C TYR A 44 -40.33 -16.13 31.19
N ALA A 45 -39.03 -16.41 31.11
CA ALA A 45 -38.35 -17.28 32.06
C ALA A 45 -38.16 -16.64 33.44
N ILE A 46 -38.23 -15.30 33.54
CA ILE A 46 -38.00 -14.54 34.77
C ILE A 46 -39.34 -14.30 35.48
N PRO A 47 -39.50 -14.72 36.76
CA PRO A 47 -40.72 -14.46 37.52
C PRO A 47 -40.75 -13.02 38.07
N TRP A 48 -40.97 -12.04 37.18
CA TRP A 48 -41.07 -10.60 37.48
C TRP A 48 -41.92 -10.22 38.71
N PRO A 49 -43.05 -10.87 39.03
CA PRO A 49 -43.88 -10.48 40.17
C PRO A 49 -43.23 -10.72 41.54
N LYS A 50 -42.11 -11.45 41.60
CA LYS A 50 -41.40 -11.81 42.83
C LYS A 50 -40.07 -11.07 43.00
N PHE A 51 -39.78 -10.08 42.16
CA PHE A 51 -38.53 -9.32 42.26
C PHE A 51 -38.57 -8.37 43.44
N GLY A 52 -37.63 -8.54 44.38
CA GLY A 52 -37.36 -7.58 45.42
C GLY A 52 -36.55 -6.39 44.90
N VAL A 53 -36.29 -5.45 45.80
CA VAL A 53 -35.51 -4.24 45.49
C VAL A 53 -34.08 -4.58 45.07
N ALA A 54 -33.50 -5.64 45.65
CA ALA A 54 -32.13 -6.07 45.34
C ALA A 54 -32.00 -6.59 43.90
N GLU A 55 -32.95 -7.39 43.43
CA GLU A 55 -32.93 -7.95 42.09
C GLU A 55 -33.11 -6.88 41.00
N TRP A 56 -33.94 -5.86 41.27
CA TRP A 56 -34.04 -4.69 40.39
C TRP A 56 -32.73 -3.90 40.31
N ALA A 57 -32.03 -3.75 41.43
CA ALA A 57 -30.71 -3.09 41.45
C ALA A 57 -29.69 -3.84 40.59
N TYR A 58 -29.68 -5.18 40.62
CA TYR A 58 -28.82 -6.00 39.76
C TYR A 58 -29.11 -5.80 38.27
N TRP A 59 -30.39 -5.75 37.86
CA TRP A 59 -30.75 -5.51 36.46
C TRP A 59 -30.30 -4.13 35.97
N VAL A 60 -30.53 -3.09 36.77
CA VAL A 60 -30.10 -1.73 36.44
C VAL A 60 -28.57 -1.68 36.31
N ALA A 61 -27.84 -2.33 37.21
CA ALA A 61 -26.38 -2.44 37.14
C ALA A 61 -25.90 -3.19 35.89
N ALA A 62 -26.57 -4.28 35.51
CA ALA A 62 -26.24 -5.05 34.32
C ALA A 62 -26.47 -4.25 33.02
N ILE A 63 -27.58 -3.51 32.93
CA ILE A 63 -27.88 -2.61 31.80
C ILE A 63 -26.84 -1.50 31.73
N GLY A 64 -26.51 -0.87 32.87
CA GLY A 64 -25.48 0.16 32.94
C GLY A 64 -24.11 -0.33 32.48
N THR A 65 -23.72 -1.53 32.90
CA THR A 65 -22.45 -2.17 32.49
C THR A 65 -22.45 -2.48 30.99
N THR A 66 -23.54 -3.05 30.46
CA THR A 66 -23.68 -3.36 29.03
C THR A 66 -23.63 -2.08 28.18
N GLY A 67 -24.35 -1.04 28.59
CA GLY A 67 -24.33 0.27 27.93
C GLY A 67 -22.93 0.89 27.94
N THR A 68 -22.20 0.77 29.05
CA THR A 68 -20.82 1.24 29.17
C THR A 68 -19.88 0.49 28.21
N LEU A 69 -20.03 -0.83 28.08
CA LEU A 69 -19.25 -1.63 27.13
C LEU A 69 -19.54 -1.24 25.67
N ILE A 70 -20.82 -1.07 25.30
CA ILE A 70 -21.21 -0.62 23.95
C ILE A 70 -20.67 0.78 23.67
N GLY A 71 -20.79 1.72 24.63
CA GLY A 71 -20.24 3.06 24.51
C GLY A 71 -18.73 3.05 24.31
N THR A 72 -18.01 2.23 25.08
CA THR A 72 -16.54 2.07 24.95
C THR A 72 -16.16 1.51 23.58
N LEU A 73 -16.87 0.50 23.10
CA LEU A 73 -16.65 -0.08 21.77
C LEU A 73 -16.94 0.93 20.65
N TRP A 74 -18.00 1.72 20.80
CA TRP A 74 -18.34 2.79 19.85
C TRP A 74 -17.25 3.85 19.78
N ILE A 75 -16.75 4.31 20.93
CA ILE A 75 -15.66 5.30 21.00
C ILE A 75 -14.37 4.73 20.39
N ALA A 76 -14.02 3.49 20.73
CA ALA A 76 -12.82 2.85 20.20
C ALA A 76 -12.90 2.68 18.66
N THR A 77 -14.07 2.33 18.12
CA THR A 77 -14.26 2.17 16.68
C THR A 77 -14.34 3.49 15.93
N SER A 78 -14.95 4.53 16.51
CA SER A 78 -15.03 5.87 15.90
C SER A 78 -13.66 6.53 15.83
N GLU A 79 -12.85 6.40 16.87
CA GLU A 79 -11.48 6.91 16.88
C GLU A 79 -10.60 6.23 15.82
N ASN A 80 -10.71 4.91 15.66
CA ASN A 80 -9.99 4.19 14.62
C ASN A 80 -10.44 4.61 13.20
N ARG A 81 -11.73 4.86 13.00
CA ARG A 81 -12.25 5.40 11.72
C ARG A 81 -11.69 6.80 11.45
N ARG A 82 -11.70 7.68 12.46
CA ARG A 82 -11.15 9.04 12.33
C ARG A 82 -9.67 8.99 11.96
N ARG A 83 -8.85 8.24 12.70
CA ARG A 83 -7.41 8.08 12.41
C ARG A 83 -7.13 7.56 11.00
N ARG A 84 -7.94 6.62 10.51
CA ARG A 84 -7.82 6.11 9.13
C ARG A 84 -8.18 7.16 8.08
N ASN A 85 -9.22 7.94 8.33
CA ASN A 85 -9.61 9.03 7.44
C ASN A 85 -8.54 10.12 7.41
N ASP A 86 -8.00 10.51 8.57
CA ASP A 86 -6.93 11.50 8.68
C ASP A 86 -5.66 11.00 7.97
N ALA A 87 -5.27 9.74 8.20
CA ALA A 87 -4.13 9.13 7.52
C ALA A 87 -4.32 9.06 6.01
N SER A 88 -5.53 8.71 5.54
CA SER A 88 -5.88 8.70 4.12
C SER A 88 -5.79 10.12 3.52
N ALA A 89 -6.33 11.14 4.20
CA ALA A 89 -6.24 12.52 3.75
C ALA A 89 -4.79 12.99 3.61
N VAL A 90 -3.95 12.71 4.62
CA VAL A 90 -2.50 13.00 4.58
C VAL A 90 -1.82 12.27 3.41
N ALA A 91 -2.17 11.00 3.18
CA ALA A 91 -1.62 10.22 2.09
C ALA A 91 -1.98 10.80 0.72
N ARG A 92 -3.23 11.26 0.52
CA ARG A 92 -3.68 11.93 -0.71
C ARG A 92 -2.96 13.25 -0.95
N LEU A 93 -2.85 14.08 0.09
CA LEU A 93 -2.09 15.34 0.02
C LEU A 93 -0.62 15.10 -0.33
N THR A 94 -0.03 14.06 0.26
CA THR A 94 1.36 13.66 -0.02
C THR A 94 1.49 13.17 -1.46
N ALA A 95 0.58 12.34 -1.96
CA ALA A 95 0.58 11.87 -3.35
C ALA A 95 0.44 13.04 -4.34
N ALA A 96 -0.48 13.98 -4.08
CA ALA A 96 -0.66 15.18 -4.90
C ALA A 96 0.60 16.06 -4.93
N ALA A 97 1.24 16.27 -3.77
CA ALA A 97 2.49 17.03 -3.68
C ALA A 97 3.64 16.35 -4.44
N MET A 98 3.69 15.02 -4.41
CA MET A 98 4.72 14.23 -5.09
C MET A 98 4.44 14.00 -6.58
N TYR A 99 3.25 14.32 -7.09
CA TYR A 99 2.82 13.93 -8.43
C TYR A 99 3.75 14.44 -9.55
N PHE A 100 4.08 15.73 -9.53
CA PHE A 100 4.98 16.31 -10.55
C PHE A 100 6.41 15.75 -10.46
N GLN A 101 6.92 15.57 -9.23
CA GLN A 101 8.23 14.94 -9.02
C GLN A 101 8.22 13.49 -9.52
N HIS A 102 7.14 12.76 -9.28
CA HIS A 102 6.96 11.39 -9.76
C HIS A 102 6.97 11.32 -11.29
N LEU A 103 6.21 12.18 -11.97
CA LEU A 103 6.21 12.26 -13.43
C LEU A 103 7.60 12.62 -13.99
N HIS A 104 8.30 13.56 -13.35
CA HIS A 104 9.66 13.92 -13.75
C HIS A 104 10.63 12.73 -13.60
N ASN A 105 10.57 12.04 -12.46
CA ASN A 105 11.36 10.84 -12.17
C ASN A 105 11.06 9.72 -13.19
N GLN A 106 9.79 9.52 -13.53
CA GLN A 106 9.35 8.56 -14.54
C GLN A 106 9.90 8.93 -15.93
N ALA A 107 9.86 10.20 -16.33
CA ALA A 107 10.40 10.66 -17.60
C ALA A 107 11.92 10.42 -17.69
N ASN A 108 12.66 10.77 -16.64
CA ASN A 108 14.11 10.54 -16.56
C ASN A 108 14.46 9.04 -16.62
N ALA A 109 13.73 8.20 -15.90
CA ALA A 109 13.93 6.75 -15.92
C ALA A 109 13.62 6.13 -17.30
N ASN A 110 12.55 6.58 -17.97
CA ASN A 110 12.24 6.15 -19.34
C ASN A 110 13.32 6.56 -20.34
N PHE A 111 13.83 7.79 -20.23
CA PHE A 111 14.87 8.28 -21.12
C PHE A 111 16.20 7.56 -20.88
N ALA A 112 16.56 7.30 -19.62
CA ALA A 112 17.72 6.47 -19.27
C ALA A 112 17.58 5.04 -19.82
N LEU A 113 16.39 4.43 -19.68
CA LEU A 113 16.11 3.11 -20.25
C LEU A 113 16.26 3.10 -21.77
N HIS A 114 15.78 4.14 -22.46
CA HIS A 114 15.97 4.29 -23.89
C HIS A 114 17.46 4.37 -24.26
N CYS A 115 18.26 5.17 -23.54
CA CYS A 115 19.70 5.23 -23.74
C CYS A 115 20.37 3.86 -23.57
N LEU A 116 19.98 3.09 -22.55
CA LEU A 116 20.51 1.73 -22.33
C LEU A 116 20.06 0.75 -23.43
N LYS A 117 18.81 0.81 -23.90
CA LYS A 117 18.33 -0.04 -25.01
C LYS A 117 19.10 0.25 -26.31
N VAL A 118 19.36 1.52 -26.60
CA VAL A 118 20.17 1.93 -27.77
C VAL A 118 21.62 1.47 -27.59
N ALA A 119 22.18 1.59 -26.39
CA ALA A 119 23.52 1.12 -26.06
C ALA A 119 23.66 -0.42 -26.13
N ASN A 120 22.58 -1.17 -25.87
CA ASN A 120 22.55 -2.63 -25.96
C ASN A 120 22.43 -3.14 -27.40
N ASN A 121 22.19 -2.27 -28.38
CA ASN A 121 22.07 -2.70 -29.76
C ASN A 121 23.46 -2.95 -30.37
N HIS A 122 23.79 -4.22 -30.59
CA HIS A 122 25.06 -4.66 -31.17
C HIS A 122 25.33 -4.06 -32.57
N GLU A 123 24.31 -3.75 -33.35
CA GLU A 123 24.49 -3.11 -34.68
C GLU A 123 25.08 -1.71 -34.53
N LEU A 124 24.69 -0.99 -33.48
CA LEU A 124 25.14 0.36 -33.23
C LEU A 124 26.61 0.40 -32.77
N LEU A 125 27.07 -0.65 -32.07
CA LEU A 125 28.47 -0.84 -31.72
C LEU A 125 29.33 -0.96 -32.99
N ALA A 126 28.90 -1.78 -33.95
CA ALA A 126 29.65 -1.99 -35.19
C ALA A 126 29.81 -0.70 -36.02
N LEU A 127 28.82 0.20 -35.94
CA LEU A 127 28.80 1.45 -36.69
C LEU A 127 29.52 2.61 -36.01
N LYS A 128 29.31 2.80 -34.70
CA LYS A 128 29.75 4.00 -33.96
C LYS A 128 30.90 3.77 -32.98
N GLY A 129 31.27 2.51 -32.76
CA GLY A 129 32.31 2.14 -31.81
C GLY A 129 31.91 2.29 -30.34
N MET A 130 32.83 1.91 -29.46
CA MET A 130 32.60 1.81 -28.02
C MET A 130 32.42 3.17 -27.33
N GLU A 131 33.08 4.22 -27.82
CA GLU A 131 33.04 5.56 -27.23
C GLU A 131 31.61 6.12 -27.18
N HIS A 132 30.84 5.93 -28.25
CA HIS A 132 29.45 6.39 -28.31
C HIS A 132 28.56 5.67 -27.29
N ILE A 133 28.80 4.39 -27.04
CA ILE A 133 28.07 3.58 -26.04
C ILE A 133 28.41 4.07 -24.62
N LEU A 134 29.68 4.39 -24.36
CA LEU A 134 30.10 4.97 -23.08
C LEU A 134 29.45 6.34 -22.83
N ILE A 135 29.27 7.16 -23.87
CA ILE A 135 28.56 8.44 -23.76
C ILE A 135 27.07 8.20 -23.42
N LEU A 136 26.42 7.23 -24.05
CA LEU A 136 25.01 6.90 -23.77
C LEU A 136 24.81 6.36 -22.35
N THR A 137 25.70 5.48 -21.89
CA THR A 137 25.65 4.94 -20.52
C THR A 137 25.92 6.02 -19.47
N LYS A 138 26.90 6.91 -19.69
CA LYS A 138 27.12 8.09 -18.83
C LYS A 138 25.91 9.03 -18.77
N ASN A 139 25.26 9.26 -19.92
CA ASN A 139 24.03 10.04 -19.96
C ASN A 139 22.90 9.37 -19.16
N ALA A 140 22.73 8.05 -19.31
CA ALA A 140 21.77 7.28 -18.52
C ALA A 140 22.07 7.40 -17.01
N HIS A 141 23.33 7.22 -16.60
CA HIS A 141 23.75 7.38 -15.20
C HIS A 141 23.43 8.79 -14.68
N ARG A 142 23.76 9.85 -15.44
CA ARG A 142 23.45 11.24 -15.06
C ARG A 142 21.94 11.51 -14.93
N LEU A 143 21.11 10.89 -15.76
CA LEU A 143 19.65 11.02 -15.69
C LEU A 143 19.10 10.30 -14.46
N LEU A 144 19.59 9.09 -14.18
CA LEU A 144 19.20 8.33 -12.98
C LEU A 144 19.67 9.02 -11.70
N ALA A 145 20.84 9.66 -11.70
CA ALA A 145 21.31 10.46 -10.56
C ALA A 145 20.43 11.68 -10.26
N LYS A 146 19.68 12.17 -11.25
CA LYS A 146 18.69 13.24 -11.07
C LYS A 146 17.32 12.74 -10.60
N VAL A 147 17.08 11.43 -10.61
CA VAL A 147 15.84 10.85 -10.08
C VAL A 147 15.85 11.12 -8.58
N ASN A 148 15.10 12.15 -8.19
CA ASN A 148 15.15 12.69 -6.84
C ASN A 148 14.56 11.67 -5.88
N GLN A 149 15.33 11.31 -4.85
CA GLN A 149 14.98 10.21 -3.96
C GLN A 149 13.79 10.61 -3.08
N TRP A 150 12.73 9.80 -3.10
CA TRP A 150 11.63 9.95 -2.16
C TRP A 150 12.15 9.67 -0.75
N THR A 151 11.78 10.54 0.19
CA THR A 151 12.18 10.32 1.57
C THR A 151 11.42 9.11 2.13
N PRO A 152 12.02 8.33 3.04
CA PRO A 152 11.32 7.23 3.71
C PRO A 152 10.03 7.70 4.42
N THR A 153 10.02 8.96 4.89
CA THR A 153 8.86 9.59 5.51
C THR A 153 7.72 9.84 4.53
N GLU A 154 8.01 10.24 3.29
CA GLU A 154 7.00 10.39 2.24
C GLU A 154 6.42 9.04 1.84
N LEU A 155 7.29 8.03 1.66
CA LEU A 155 6.85 6.66 1.35
C LEU A 155 5.95 6.09 2.46
N LEU A 156 6.30 6.30 3.73
CA LEU A 156 5.49 5.85 4.86
C LEU A 156 4.12 6.55 4.90
N ARG A 157 4.05 7.84 4.53
CA ARG A 157 2.79 8.59 4.45
C ARG A 157 1.87 8.09 3.35
N LEU A 158 2.41 7.44 2.31
CA LEU A 158 1.61 6.81 1.25
C LEU A 158 1.08 5.42 1.63
N ALA A 159 1.52 4.83 2.76
CA ALA A 159 1.09 3.50 3.19
C ALA A 159 -0.45 3.32 3.34
N PRO A 160 -1.24 4.33 3.74
CA PRO A 160 -2.70 4.22 3.78
C PRO A 160 -3.38 4.13 2.41
N LEU A 161 -2.70 4.45 1.31
CA LEU A 161 -3.26 4.33 -0.04
C LEU A 161 -3.39 2.87 -0.47
N HIS A 162 -4.36 2.61 -1.35
CA HIS A 162 -4.57 1.28 -1.91
C HIS A 162 -3.49 0.91 -2.94
N GLY A 163 -3.36 -0.41 -3.20
CA GLY A 163 -2.53 -0.92 -4.30
C GLY A 163 -1.03 -0.94 -3.99
N ASP A 164 -0.65 -1.01 -2.71
CA ASP A 164 0.74 -1.14 -2.26
C ASP A 164 1.69 -0.09 -2.87
N CYS A 165 1.17 1.12 -3.11
CA CYS A 165 1.89 2.18 -3.82
C CYS A 165 3.23 2.52 -3.16
N ALA A 166 3.25 2.64 -1.83
CA ALA A 166 4.49 2.87 -1.07
C ALA A 166 5.54 1.77 -1.30
N ALA A 167 5.11 0.50 -1.32
CA ALA A 167 6.00 -0.63 -1.55
C ALA A 167 6.51 -0.68 -3.00
N GLN A 168 5.64 -0.39 -3.97
CA GLN A 168 6.03 -0.31 -5.39
C GLN A 168 7.05 0.82 -5.64
N LEU A 169 6.84 2.01 -5.05
CA LEU A 169 7.79 3.12 -5.14
C LEU A 169 9.12 2.80 -4.46
N ALA A 170 9.08 2.19 -3.26
CA ALA A 170 10.29 1.73 -2.57
C ALA A 170 11.07 0.69 -3.39
N ALA A 171 10.38 -0.27 -4.00
CA ALA A 171 11.00 -1.27 -4.87
C ALA A 171 11.61 -0.64 -6.13
N ALA A 172 10.90 0.28 -6.78
CA ALA A 172 11.40 1.01 -7.94
C ALA A 172 12.64 1.83 -7.57
N HIS A 173 12.63 2.48 -6.41
CA HIS A 173 13.77 3.23 -5.89
C HIS A 173 14.99 2.33 -5.66
N GLY A 174 14.82 1.19 -4.99
CA GLY A 174 15.92 0.23 -4.77
C GLY A 174 16.50 -0.31 -6.07
N ARG A 175 15.66 -0.57 -7.08
CA ARG A 175 16.09 -1.02 -8.41
C ARG A 175 16.87 0.05 -9.16
N ILE A 176 16.40 1.30 -9.14
CA ILE A 176 17.13 2.43 -9.74
C ILE A 176 18.50 2.60 -9.07
N GLY A 177 18.56 2.53 -7.73
CA GLY A 177 19.81 2.59 -6.99
C GLY A 177 20.78 1.45 -7.37
N SER A 178 20.26 0.23 -7.50
CA SER A 178 21.06 -0.92 -7.97
C SER A 178 21.57 -0.72 -9.40
N THR A 179 20.75 -0.24 -10.32
CA THR A 179 21.18 0.07 -11.70
C THR A 179 22.24 1.16 -11.72
N MET A 180 22.14 2.19 -10.87
CA MET A 180 23.17 3.23 -10.77
C MET A 180 24.52 2.67 -10.33
N SER A 181 24.54 1.81 -9.31
CA SER A 181 25.77 1.14 -8.84
C SER A 181 26.37 0.26 -9.92
N LEU A 182 25.55 -0.54 -10.61
CA LEU A 182 26.03 -1.40 -11.69
C LEU A 182 26.54 -0.59 -12.89
N LEU A 183 25.95 0.58 -13.17
CA LEU A 183 26.44 1.47 -14.22
C LEU A 183 27.79 2.10 -13.87
N SER A 184 28.05 2.43 -12.60
CA SER A 184 29.39 2.89 -12.19
C SER A 184 30.43 1.79 -12.32
N ASP A 185 30.08 0.54 -11.97
CA ASP A 185 31.01 -0.60 -12.10
C ASP A 185 31.35 -0.87 -13.59
N ILE A 186 30.38 -0.69 -14.48
CA ILE A 186 30.58 -0.81 -15.94
C ILE A 186 31.58 0.22 -16.48
N GLU A 187 31.59 1.44 -15.95
CA GLU A 187 32.55 2.47 -16.37
C GLU A 187 33.99 2.03 -16.05
N GLU A 188 34.19 1.40 -14.90
CA GLU A 188 35.46 0.82 -14.48
C GLU A 188 35.84 -0.42 -15.31
N SER A 189 34.87 -1.27 -15.66
CA SER A 189 35.09 -2.55 -16.36
C SER A 189 35.14 -2.46 -17.89
N SER A 190 35.16 -1.25 -18.46
CA SER A 190 35.03 -1.00 -19.91
C SER A 190 36.12 -1.65 -20.79
N GLN A 191 37.17 -2.21 -20.20
CA GLN A 191 38.24 -2.95 -20.90
C GLN A 191 37.79 -4.33 -21.43
N ASN A 192 36.75 -4.94 -20.84
CA ASN A 192 36.24 -6.25 -21.27
C ASN A 192 34.85 -6.11 -21.93
N GLN A 193 34.81 -6.24 -23.27
CA GLN A 193 33.59 -6.05 -24.05
C GLN A 193 32.50 -7.08 -23.73
N ALA A 194 32.85 -8.34 -23.49
CA ALA A 194 31.85 -9.40 -23.28
C ALA A 194 31.07 -9.19 -21.97
N SER A 195 31.78 -8.95 -20.87
CA SER A 195 31.16 -8.67 -19.56
C SER A 195 30.39 -7.35 -19.58
N PHE A 196 30.86 -6.35 -20.33
CA PHE A 196 30.16 -5.08 -20.50
C PHE A 196 28.73 -5.28 -21.03
N PHE A 197 28.55 -6.07 -22.10
CA PHE A 197 27.23 -6.29 -22.69
C PHE A 197 26.31 -7.11 -21.79
N GLU A 198 26.85 -8.09 -21.07
CA GLU A 198 26.09 -8.87 -20.10
C GLU A 198 25.53 -7.95 -19.00
N HIS A 199 26.37 -7.13 -18.37
CA HIS A 199 25.93 -6.19 -17.34
C HIS A 199 24.95 -5.14 -17.88
N LEU A 200 25.14 -4.67 -19.11
CA LEU A 200 24.26 -3.68 -19.72
C LEU A 200 22.87 -4.26 -20.00
N SER A 201 22.79 -5.51 -20.47
CA SER A 201 21.54 -6.23 -20.65
C SER A 201 20.81 -6.43 -19.31
N THR A 202 21.52 -6.88 -18.26
CA THR A 202 20.96 -7.00 -16.91
C THR A 202 20.41 -5.67 -16.41
N ASN A 203 21.17 -4.58 -16.54
CA ASN A 203 20.73 -3.24 -16.16
C ASN A 203 19.47 -2.78 -16.91
N CYS A 204 19.37 -3.09 -18.21
CA CYS A 204 18.19 -2.78 -18.99
C CYS A 204 16.94 -3.47 -18.43
N THR A 205 17.03 -4.77 -18.09
CA THR A 205 15.89 -5.52 -17.54
C THR A 205 15.46 -5.04 -16.16
N VAL A 206 16.42 -4.75 -15.27
CA VAL A 206 16.15 -4.21 -13.92
C VAL A 206 15.48 -2.84 -14.01
N LEU A 207 16.01 -1.96 -14.86
CA LEU A 207 15.47 -0.62 -15.03
C LEU A 207 14.09 -0.64 -15.70
N GLU A 208 13.85 -1.54 -16.66
CA GLU A 208 12.53 -1.73 -17.27
C GLU A 208 11.48 -2.13 -16.23
N SER A 209 11.83 -3.06 -15.33
CA SER A 209 10.92 -3.44 -14.24
C SER A 209 10.67 -2.29 -13.26
N ALA A 210 11.66 -1.43 -13.01
CA ALA A 210 11.47 -0.23 -12.20
C ALA A 210 10.54 0.78 -12.89
N VAL A 211 10.74 1.03 -14.19
CA VAL A 211 9.89 1.93 -15.00
C VAL A 211 8.44 1.45 -15.02
N GLN A 212 8.19 0.14 -15.16
CA GLN A 212 6.84 -0.41 -15.10
C GLN A 212 6.16 -0.16 -13.75
N GLN A 213 6.89 -0.25 -12.64
CA GLN A 213 6.39 0.09 -11.31
C GLN A 213 6.06 1.58 -11.18
N LEU A 214 6.89 2.47 -11.75
CA LEU A 214 6.60 3.91 -11.74
C LEU A 214 5.34 4.25 -12.57
N GLN A 215 5.13 3.54 -13.68
CA GLN A 215 3.93 3.70 -14.50
C GLN A 215 2.67 3.20 -13.77
N SER A 216 2.73 2.06 -13.05
CA SER A 216 1.59 1.58 -12.27
C SER A 216 1.25 2.54 -11.14
N THR A 217 2.24 3.12 -10.46
CA THR A 217 2.00 4.11 -9.40
C THR A 217 1.47 5.43 -9.94
N SER A 218 1.82 5.85 -11.17
CA SER A 218 1.23 7.04 -11.81
C SER A 218 -0.28 6.91 -11.95
N ARG A 219 -0.76 5.75 -12.42
CA ARG A 219 -2.21 5.48 -12.53
C ARG A 219 -2.90 5.54 -11.17
N ILE A 220 -2.24 5.04 -10.12
CA ILE A 220 -2.76 5.15 -8.75
C ILE A 220 -2.84 6.62 -8.33
N PHE A 221 -1.83 7.43 -8.61
CA PHE A 221 -1.84 8.85 -8.27
C PHE A 221 -2.93 9.61 -9.03
N GLU A 222 -3.08 9.39 -10.33
CA GLU A 222 -4.15 9.96 -11.16
C GLU A 222 -5.53 9.62 -10.57
N THR A 223 -5.80 8.33 -10.29
CA THR A 223 -7.09 7.93 -9.69
C THR A 223 -7.31 8.52 -8.30
N VAL A 224 -6.25 8.74 -7.51
CA VAL A 224 -6.36 9.36 -6.18
C VAL A 224 -6.69 10.85 -6.29
N ILE A 225 -6.08 11.55 -7.26
CA ILE A 225 -6.29 12.98 -7.51
C ILE A 225 -7.69 13.22 -8.11
N ASP A 226 -8.14 12.36 -9.03
CA ASP A 226 -9.47 12.51 -9.65
C ASP A 226 -10.63 12.26 -8.66
N ASN A 227 -10.38 11.48 -7.60
CA ASN A 227 -11.36 11.14 -6.56
C ASN A 227 -11.27 12.02 -5.30
N SER A 228 -10.39 13.01 -5.27
CA SER A 228 -10.22 13.95 -4.15
C SER A 228 -10.96 15.26 -4.39
#